data_AF-A0A3N5TKM3-F1
#
_entry.id   AF-A0A3N5TKM3-F1
#
_cell.length_a   1.000
_cell.length_b   1.000
_cell.length_c   1.000
_cell.angle_alpha   90.00
_cell.angle_beta   90.00
_cell.angle_gamma   90.00
#
_symmetry.space_group_name_H-M   'P 1'
#
loop_
_entity.id
_entity.type
_entity.pdbx_description
1 polymer ?
#
loop_
_entity_poly.entity_id
_entity_poly.type
_entity_poly.pdbx_seq_one_letter_code
_entity_poly.pdbx_strand_id
1 'polypeptide(L)' 'ECGRSIPADSRFCPYCGHQQLVFNRCGKCGKNLSPNANFCPRFGHSAEEKEKPNICKKCGGINLSESIFCNMCGEKL' A
#
# COMPACT_ATOMS: atom_id res chain seq x y z
N GLU A 1 3.39 -5.24 -17.70
CA GLU A 1 4.83 -5.21 -18.07
C GLU A 1 5.07 -5.27 -19.57
N CYS A 2 4.49 -6.21 -20.33
CA CYS A 2 4.70 -6.30 -21.79
C CYS A 2 3.89 -5.32 -22.66
N GLY A 3 3.11 -4.40 -22.05
CA GLY A 3 2.36 -3.34 -22.74
C GLY A 3 1.14 -3.79 -23.55
N ARG A 4 0.85 -5.09 -23.65
CA ARG A 4 -0.31 -5.61 -24.39
C ARG A 4 -1.59 -5.51 -23.57
N SER A 5 -2.66 -5.10 -24.21
CA SER A 5 -4.01 -5.12 -23.63
C SER A 5 -4.49 -6.56 -23.42
N ILE A 6 -5.10 -6.80 -22.27
CA ILE A 6 -5.65 -8.09 -21.87
C ILE A 6 -7.02 -7.85 -21.19
N PRO A 7 -7.91 -8.86 -21.15
CA PRO A 7 -9.16 -8.78 -20.39
C PRO A 7 -8.90 -8.42 -18.91
N ALA A 8 -9.75 -7.58 -18.32
CA ALA A 8 -9.56 -7.04 -16.97
C ALA A 8 -9.59 -8.11 -15.86
N ASP A 9 -10.23 -9.24 -16.12
CA ASP A 9 -10.34 -10.41 -15.24
C ASP A 9 -9.20 -11.42 -15.43
N SER A 10 -8.28 -11.16 -16.35
CA SER A 10 -7.13 -12.05 -16.60
C SER A 10 -6.26 -12.16 -15.36
N ARG A 11 -6.07 -13.37 -14.83
CA ARG A 11 -5.15 -13.61 -13.69
C ARG A 11 -3.68 -13.59 -14.10
N PHE A 12 -3.39 -13.95 -15.34
CA PHE A 12 -2.08 -13.97 -15.96
C PHE A 12 -2.15 -13.36 -17.36
N CYS A 13 -1.08 -12.71 -17.82
CA CYS A 13 -0.99 -12.23 -19.19
C CYS A 13 -0.71 -13.41 -20.14
N PRO A 14 -1.57 -13.68 -21.15
CA PRO A 14 -1.39 -14.80 -22.07
C PRO A 14 -0.17 -14.63 -22.99
N TYR A 15 0.36 -13.41 -23.10
CA TYR A 15 1.49 -13.11 -23.99
C TYR A 15 2.86 -13.21 -23.31
N CYS A 16 2.93 -13.04 -21.99
CA CYS A 16 4.22 -13.02 -21.27
C CYS A 16 4.22 -13.81 -19.95
N GLY A 17 3.10 -14.43 -19.57
CA GLY A 17 2.97 -15.22 -18.34
C GLY A 17 2.94 -14.43 -17.04
N HIS A 18 3.09 -13.10 -17.08
CA HIS A 18 3.14 -12.28 -15.86
C HIS A 18 1.79 -12.28 -15.14
N GLN A 19 1.82 -12.41 -13.81
CA GLN A 19 0.62 -12.38 -12.98
C GLN A 19 0.03 -10.97 -12.90
N GLN A 20 -1.27 -10.84 -13.14
CA GLN A 20 -1.98 -9.56 -13.14
C GLN A 20 -2.70 -9.31 -11.82
N LEU A 21 -2.95 -10.38 -11.05
CA LEU A 21 -3.50 -10.27 -9.71
C LEU A 21 -2.53 -9.53 -8.79
N VAL A 22 -2.96 -8.40 -8.27
CA VAL A 22 -2.26 -7.67 -7.23
C VAL A 22 -2.93 -8.00 -5.90
N PHE A 23 -2.28 -8.85 -5.09
CA PHE A 23 -2.77 -9.23 -3.77
C PHE A 23 -2.52 -8.14 -2.73
N ASN A 24 -1.31 -7.57 -2.75
CA ASN A 24 -0.91 -6.53 -1.84
C ASN A 24 0.08 -5.58 -2.52
N ARG A 25 0.22 -4.38 -1.98
CA ARG A 25 1.21 -3.38 -2.42
C ARG A 25 1.99 -2.88 -1.20
N CYS A 26 3.26 -2.57 -1.40
CA CYS A 26 4.08 -1.96 -0.36
C CYS A 26 3.50 -0.60 0.02
N GLY A 27 3.23 -0.37 1.32
CA GLY A 27 2.71 0.90 1.82
C GLY A 27 3.62 2.09 1.54
N LYS A 28 4.95 1.89 1.54
CA LYS A 28 5.94 2.95 1.32
C LYS A 28 6.23 3.29 -0.15
N CYS A 29 6.25 2.29 -1.04
CA CYS A 29 6.69 2.49 -2.43
C CYS A 29 5.67 2.12 -3.50
N GLY A 30 4.51 1.60 -3.12
CA GLY A 30 3.41 1.22 -4.02
C GLY A 30 3.68 -0.01 -4.89
N LYS A 31 4.86 -0.64 -4.81
CA LYS A 31 5.18 -1.82 -5.62
C LYS A 31 4.33 -3.01 -5.22
N ASN A 32 3.87 -3.77 -6.22
CA ASN A 32 3.13 -5.02 -6.00
C ASN A 32 4.00 -6.00 -5.20
N LEU A 33 3.38 -6.61 -4.20
CA LEU A 33 3.97 -7.63 -3.35
C LEU A 33 3.41 -9.00 -3.79
N SER A 34 4.26 -10.02 -3.76
CA SER A 34 3.79 -11.40 -3.91
C SER A 34 2.92 -11.78 -2.70
N PRO A 35 2.01 -12.76 -2.83
CA PRO A 35 1.10 -13.16 -1.75
C PRO A 35 1.79 -13.45 -0.41
N ASN A 36 3.02 -13.99 -0.47
CA ASN A 36 3.81 -14.42 0.69
C ASN A 36 5.03 -13.51 0.92
N ALA A 37 5.05 -12.29 0.36
CA ALA A 37 6.17 -11.38 0.58
C ALA A 37 6.17 -10.90 2.03
N ASN A 38 7.22 -11.23 2.78
CA ASN A 38 7.49 -10.65 4.10
C ASN A 38 8.20 -9.29 4.00
N PHE A 39 8.85 -9.02 2.86
CA PHE A 39 9.64 -7.80 2.65
C PHE A 39 9.37 -7.20 1.27
N CYS A 40 9.52 -5.88 1.17
CA CYS A 40 9.44 -5.13 -0.08
C CYS A 40 10.61 -5.51 -1.00
N PRO A 41 10.35 -6.00 -2.22
CA PRO A 41 11.42 -6.43 -3.15
C PRO A 41 12.25 -5.26 -3.70
N ARG A 42 11.86 -4.00 -3.45
CA ARG A 42 12.62 -2.81 -3.88
C ARG A 42 13.60 -2.33 -2.81
N PHE A 43 13.23 -2.42 -1.53
CA PHE A 43 13.95 -1.73 -0.47
C PHE A 43 14.16 -2.57 0.81
N GLY A 44 13.59 -3.77 0.89
CA GLY A 44 13.83 -4.72 1.98
C GLY A 44 13.07 -4.45 3.29
N HIS A 45 12.27 -3.39 3.42
CA HIS A 45 11.42 -3.18 4.60
C HIS A 45 10.24 -4.16 4.65
N SER A 46 9.68 -4.38 5.84
CA SER A 46 8.59 -5.33 6.04
C SER A 46 7.36 -4.99 5.17
N ALA A 47 6.80 -6.02 4.54
CA ALA A 47 5.56 -5.94 3.77
C ALA A 47 4.33 -5.64 4.64
N GLU A 48 4.41 -5.93 5.93
CA GLU A 48 3.34 -5.72 6.90
C GLU A 48 3.43 -4.37 7.62
N GLU A 49 4.44 -3.55 7.30
CA GLU A 49 4.62 -2.21 7.86
C GLU A 49 3.51 -1.28 7.32
N LYS A 50 2.31 -1.39 7.90
CA LYS A 50 1.22 -0.44 7.72
C LYS A 50 1.54 0.77 8.58
N GLU A 51 1.55 1.95 7.96
CA GLU A 51 1.71 3.20 8.70
C GLU A 51 0.66 3.29 9.80
N LYS A 52 1.11 3.43 11.04
CA LYS A 52 0.21 3.51 12.19
C LYS A 52 -0.51 4.86 12.12
N PRO A 53 -1.85 4.89 12.21
CA PRO A 53 -2.58 6.16 12.20
C PRO A 53 -2.21 6.99 13.42
N ASN A 54 -2.18 8.30 13.26
CA ASN A 54 -1.98 9.24 14.37
C ASN A 54 -3.34 9.61 14.98
N ILE A 55 -3.60 9.16 16.21
CA ILE A 55 -4.89 9.36 16.89
C ILE A 55 -4.81 10.63 17.74
N CYS A 56 -5.71 11.58 17.47
CA CYS A 56 -5.79 12.81 18.24
C CYS A 56 -6.18 12.53 19.69
N LYS A 57 -5.33 12.91 20.66
CA LYS A 57 -5.61 12.73 22.10
C LYS A 57 -6.79 13.57 22.62
N LYS A 58 -7.17 14.64 21.91
CA LYS A 58 -8.25 15.54 22.30
C LYS A 58 -9.62 15.08 21.83
N CYS A 59 -9.75 14.69 20.56
CA CYS A 59 -11.04 14.35 19.96
C CYS A 59 -11.16 12.89 19.48
N GLY A 60 -10.08 12.11 19.53
CA GLY A 60 -10.07 10.72 19.03
C GLY A 60 -10.03 10.59 17.51
N GLY A 61 -9.90 11.69 16.76
CA GLY A 61 -9.82 11.65 15.29
C GLY A 61 -8.63 10.83 14.79
N ILE A 62 -8.85 10.04 13.74
CA ILE A 62 -7.84 9.21 13.07
C ILE A 62 -7.20 10.04 11.96
N ASN A 63 -5.89 10.29 12.04
CA ASN A 63 -5.14 11.10 11.09
C ASN A 63 -4.09 10.26 10.37
N LEU A 64 -3.58 10.78 9.26
CA LEU A 64 -2.41 10.22 8.59
C LEU A 64 -1.22 10.25 9.56
N SER A 65 -0.37 9.23 9.49
CA SER A 65 0.90 9.06 10.21
C SER A 65 1.71 10.35 10.32
N GLU A 66 1.88 11.07 9.21
CA GLU A 66 2.69 12.30 9.09
C GLU A 66 1.92 13.60 9.43
N SER A 67 0.69 13.50 9.95
CA SER A 67 -0.13 14.69 10.25
C SER A 67 0.43 15.44 11.46
N ILE A 68 0.66 16.75 11.30
CA ILE A 68 1.10 17.65 12.38
C ILE A 68 -0.09 18.21 13.18
N PHE A 69 -1.23 18.38 12.51
CA PHE A 69 -2.47 18.90 13.10
C PHE A 69 -3.63 17.96 12.82
N CYS A 70 -4.58 17.90 13.75
CA CYS A 70 -5.77 17.08 13.61
C CYS A 70 -6.68 17.66 12.51
N ASN A 71 -6.99 16.83 11.51
CA ASN A 71 -7.90 17.19 10.42
C ASN A 71 -9.36 17.39 10.87
N MET A 72 -9.70 16.98 12.10
CA MET A 72 -11.06 17.11 12.65
C MET A 72 -11.22 18.30 13.62
N CYS A 73 -10.22 18.57 14.48
CA CYS A 73 -10.36 19.57 15.54
C CYS A 73 -9.25 20.64 15.59
N GLY A 74 -8.26 20.55 14.71
CA GLY A 74 -7.14 21.52 14.63
C GLY A 74 -6.11 21.42 15.75
N GLU A 75 -6.27 20.50 16.70
CA GLU A 75 -5.28 20.26 17.75
C GLU A 75 -3.95 19.77 17.17
N LYS A 76 -2.83 20.16 17.75
CA LYS A 76 -1.53 19.60 17.38
C LYS A 76 -1.46 18.13 17.82
N LEU A 77 -1.09 17.24 16.89
CA LEU A 77 -1.07 15.78 17.12
C LEU A 77 0.20 15.30 17.81
#